data_AF-A0A7S2GAH0-F1
#
_entry.id   AF-A0A7S2GAH0-F1
#
_cell.length_a   1.000
_cell.length_b   1.000
_cell.length_c   1.000
_cell.angle_alpha   90.00
_cell.angle_beta   90.00
_cell.angle_gamma   90.00
#
_symmetry.space_group_name_H-M   'P 1'
#
loop_
_entity.id
_entity.type
_entity.pdbx_description
1 polymer ?
#
loop_
_entity_poly.entity_id
_entity_poly.type
_entity_poly.pdbx_seq_one_letter_code
_entity_poly.pdbx_strand_id
1 'polypeptide(L)'
;MANETFVSQIFWPEHCTAAPAGYLIGWNENTFDCCVATVIPHNEATLEEIKAALDLLSRDPTLQTHLRYSSPRSASPIVLGLWVPHNKKEVAPFAGASQRESGIWITMTSRDDDGQ
;
A
#
# COMPACT_ATOMS: atom_id res chain seq x y z
N MET A 1 30.41 -12.60 -11.90
CA MET A 1 29.10 -12.64 -11.22
C MET A 1 28.61 -11.22 -11.17
N ALA A 2 27.51 -10.91 -11.87
CA ALA A 2 26.96 -9.56 -11.87
C ALA A 2 26.44 -9.26 -10.45
N ASN A 3 26.83 -8.11 -9.89
CA ASN A 3 26.19 -7.55 -8.70
C ASN A 3 24.75 -7.24 -9.11
N GLU A 4 23.82 -8.14 -8.80
CA GLU A 4 22.40 -7.81 -8.86
C GLU A 4 22.15 -6.78 -7.75
N THR A 5 22.17 -5.51 -8.11
CA THR A 5 21.60 -4.44 -7.28
C THR A 5 20.15 -4.83 -7.01
N PHE A 6 19.81 -5.10 -5.74
CA PHE A 6 18.43 -5.20 -5.29
C PHE A 6 17.78 -3.85 -5.55
N VAL A 7 17.06 -3.73 -6.67
CA VAL A 7 16.28 -2.54 -6.98
C VAL A 7 14.89 -2.78 -6.40
N SER A 8 14.58 -2.00 -5.39
CA SER A 8 13.24 -1.89 -4.82
C SER A 8 12.42 -0.92 -5.69
N GLN A 9 11.34 -1.37 -6.32
CA GLN A 9 10.46 -0.50 -7.13
C GLN A 9 9.11 -0.27 -6.44
N ILE A 10 8.76 1.00 -6.26
CA ILE A 10 7.43 1.41 -5.77
C ILE A 10 6.75 2.22 -6.87
N PHE A 11 5.65 1.69 -7.40
CA PHE A 11 4.79 2.43 -8.33
C PHE A 11 3.77 3.22 -7.51
N TRP A 12 3.85 4.55 -7.61
CA TRP A 12 2.95 5.46 -6.90
C TRP A 12 1.90 6.04 -7.86
N PRO A 13 0.62 6.04 -7.51
CA PRO A 13 -0.41 6.53 -8.40
C PRO A 13 -0.54 8.06 -8.26
N GLU A 14 -0.65 8.76 -9.39
CA GLU A 14 -0.68 10.24 -9.42
C GLU A 14 -1.77 10.85 -8.54
N HIS A 15 -2.93 10.18 -8.45
CA HIS A 15 -4.05 10.64 -7.63
C HIS A 15 -3.79 10.59 -6.12
N CYS A 16 -2.75 9.87 -5.67
CA CYS A 16 -2.35 9.82 -4.26
C CYS A 16 -1.30 10.84 -3.88
N THR A 17 -0.81 11.68 -4.81
CA THR A 17 0.25 12.66 -4.53
C THR A 17 -0.11 13.65 -3.41
N ALA A 18 -1.40 13.98 -3.26
CA ALA A 18 -1.93 14.84 -2.20
C ALA A 18 -2.78 14.06 -1.17
N ALA A 19 -2.58 12.75 -1.05
CA ALA A 19 -3.39 11.93 -0.16
C ALA A 19 -3.20 12.32 1.33
N PRO A 20 -4.27 12.30 2.13
CA PRO A 20 -4.14 12.42 3.58
C PRO A 20 -3.49 11.17 4.18
N ALA A 21 -3.01 11.26 5.42
CA ALA A 21 -2.45 10.11 6.15
C ALA A 21 -3.41 8.91 6.15
N GLY A 22 -2.90 7.72 5.84
CA GLY A 22 -3.75 6.54 5.67
C GLY A 22 -3.00 5.26 5.34
N TYR A 23 -3.77 4.22 5.05
CA TYR A 23 -3.29 2.89 4.69
C TYR A 23 -3.01 2.80 3.19
N LEU A 24 -1.82 2.28 2.84
CA LEU A 24 -1.45 1.98 1.47
C LEU A 24 -2.11 0.68 1.02
N ILE A 25 -2.92 0.74 -0.02
CA ILE A 25 -3.56 -0.44 -0.63
C ILE A 25 -2.91 -0.70 -1.98
N GLY A 26 -2.54 -1.94 -2.25
CA GLY A 26 -1.83 -2.27 -3.48
C GLY A 26 -1.38 -3.72 -3.59
N TRP A 27 -0.47 -3.98 -4.53
CA TRP A 27 0.04 -5.31 -4.81
C TRP A 27 1.50 -5.44 -4.41
N ASN A 28 1.85 -6.58 -3.82
CA ASN A 28 3.21 -7.01 -3.56
C ASN A 28 3.56 -8.13 -4.56
N GLU A 29 4.41 -7.83 -5.54
CA GLU A 29 4.87 -8.81 -6.53
C GLU A 29 6.11 -9.54 -6.00
N ASN A 30 6.38 -10.79 -6.40
CA ASN A 30 7.50 -11.59 -5.84
C ASN A 30 8.88 -11.08 -6.29
N THR A 31 9.34 -10.01 -5.65
CA THR A 31 10.63 -9.27 -5.60
C THR A 31 10.31 -8.01 -4.76
N PHE A 32 11.20 -7.10 -4.35
CA PHE A 32 10.70 -5.88 -3.66
C PHE A 32 10.09 -4.92 -4.70
N ASP A 33 8.96 -5.32 -5.29
CA ASP A 33 8.21 -4.56 -6.30
C ASP A 33 6.78 -4.44 -5.79
N CYS A 34 6.34 -3.21 -5.53
CA CYS A 34 4.97 -2.97 -5.09
C CYS A 34 4.29 -1.86 -5.89
N CYS A 35 3.00 -2.03 -6.14
CA CYS A 35 2.17 -1.04 -6.82
C CYS A 35 1.11 -0.53 -5.84
N VAL A 36 1.16 0.76 -5.50
CA VAL A 36 0.13 1.40 -4.68
C VAL A 36 -1.04 1.74 -5.59
N ALA A 37 -2.22 1.19 -5.29
CA ALA A 37 -3.46 1.53 -5.97
C ALA A 37 -4.10 2.78 -5.39
N THR A 38 -4.12 2.90 -4.06
CA THR A 38 -4.78 4.03 -3.37
C THR A 38 -4.31 4.15 -1.92
N VAL A 39 -4.70 5.25 -1.27
CA VAL A 39 -4.55 5.50 0.17
C VAL A 39 -5.93 5.61 0.81
N ILE A 40 -6.21 4.77 1.81
CA ILE A 40 -7.44 4.88 2.61
C ILE A 40 -7.15 5.65 3.90
N PRO A 41 -7.76 6.84 4.11
CA PRO A 41 -7.51 7.66 5.29
C PRO A 41 -7.89 6.97 6.61
N HIS A 42 -7.14 7.24 7.67
CA HIS A 42 -7.38 6.63 8.99
C HIS A 42 -8.75 6.95 9.61
N ASN A 43 -9.38 8.05 9.19
CA ASN A 43 -10.70 8.46 9.66
C ASN A 43 -11.85 7.83 8.85
N GLU A 44 -11.57 7.10 7.79
CA GLU A 44 -12.59 6.47 6.95
C GLU A 44 -12.82 5.00 7.30
N ALA A 45 -11.77 4.26 7.68
CA ALA A 45 -11.87 2.87 8.07
C ALA A 45 -10.70 2.43 8.97
N THR A 46 -10.97 1.45 9.82
CA THR A 46 -9.96 0.73 10.60
C THR A 46 -9.21 -0.28 9.72
N LEU A 47 -8.05 -0.73 10.19
CA LEU A 47 -7.25 -1.73 9.48
C LEU A 47 -8.01 -3.06 9.34
N GLU A 48 -8.73 -3.47 10.37
CA GLU A 48 -9.54 -4.69 10.40
C GLU A 48 -10.69 -4.63 9.39
N GLU A 49 -11.38 -3.50 9.29
CA GLU A 49 -12.44 -3.28 8.30
C GLU A 49 -11.89 -3.33 6.87
N ILE A 50 -10.73 -2.71 6.64
CA ILE A 50 -10.07 -2.75 5.32
C ILE A 50 -9.67 -4.18 4.98
N LYS A 51 -9.06 -4.92 5.90
CA LYS A 51 -8.68 -6.32 5.69
C LYS A 51 -9.89 -7.20 5.39
N ALA A 52 -10.98 -7.03 6.13
CA ALA A 52 -12.23 -7.75 5.89
C ALA A 52 -12.82 -7.41 4.51
N ALA A 53 -12.82 -6.13 4.12
CA ALA A 53 -13.29 -5.72 2.80
C ALA A 53 -12.44 -6.30 1.67
N LEU A 54 -11.11 -6.31 1.82
CA LEU A 54 -10.17 -6.90 0.86
C LEU A 54 -10.33 -8.42 0.76
N ASP A 55 -10.58 -9.12 1.87
CA ASP A 55 -10.89 -10.55 1.88
C ASP A 55 -12.20 -10.84 1.14
N LEU A 56 -13.25 -10.05 1.36
CA LEU A 56 -14.51 -10.16 0.61
C LEU A 56 -14.29 -9.94 -0.90
N LEU A 57 -13.53 -8.90 -1.26
CA LEU A 57 -13.12 -8.59 -2.63
C LEU A 57 -12.38 -9.76 -3.29
N SER A 58 -11.48 -10.43 -2.55
CA SER A 58 -10.70 -11.57 -3.07
C SER A 58 -11.56 -12.79 -3.41
N ARG A 59 -12.70 -12.92 -2.73
CA ARG A 59 -13.63 -14.05 -2.88
C ARG A 59 -14.77 -13.75 -3.85
N ASP A 60 -14.92 -12.51 -4.29
CA ASP A 60 -15.98 -12.11 -5.21
C ASP A 60 -15.68 -12.64 -6.64
N PRO A 61 -16.45 -13.60 -7.15
CA PRO A 61 -16.24 -14.18 -8.47
C PRO A 61 -16.47 -13.17 -9.60
N THR A 62 -17.27 -12.13 -9.37
CA THR A 62 -17.56 -11.10 -10.38
C THR A 62 -16.34 -10.20 -10.64
N LEU A 63 -15.49 -10.05 -9.63
CA LEU A 63 -14.30 -9.20 -9.68
C LEU A 63 -13.05 -9.95 -10.15
N GLN A 64 -13.08 -11.28 -10.23
CA GLN A 64 -11.97 -12.11 -10.73
C GLN A 64 -11.49 -11.69 -12.13
N THR A 65 -12.43 -11.34 -13.01
CA THR A 65 -12.09 -10.84 -14.35
C THR A 65 -11.32 -9.53 -14.27
N HIS A 66 -11.73 -8.61 -13.40
CA HIS A 66 -11.05 -7.33 -13.21
C HIS A 66 -9.68 -7.50 -12.57
N LEU A 67 -9.57 -8.32 -11.52
CA LEU A 67 -8.31 -8.62 -10.84
C LEU A 67 -7.26 -9.22 -11.78
N ARG A 68 -7.70 -10.01 -12.76
CA ARG A 68 -6.83 -10.59 -13.80
C ARG A 68 -6.18 -9.54 -14.71
N TYR A 69 -6.82 -8.39 -14.90
CA TYR A 69 -6.27 -7.29 -15.70
C TYR A 69 -5.53 -6.24 -14.86
N SER A 70 -5.84 -6.15 -13.57
CA SER A 70 -5.27 -5.14 -12.67
C SER A 70 -3.94 -5.58 -12.01
N SER A 71 -3.66 -6.88 -11.94
CA SER A 71 -2.42 -7.41 -11.36
C SER A 71 -1.72 -8.37 -12.32
N PRO A 72 -0.38 -8.28 -12.46
CA PRO A 72 0.44 -9.25 -13.20
C PRO A 72 0.16 -10.72 -12.87
N ARG A 73 -0.30 -11.02 -11.65
CA ARG A 73 -0.54 -12.37 -11.14
C ARG A 73 -1.99 -12.65 -10.77
N SER A 74 -2.92 -11.78 -11.18
CA SER A 74 -4.33 -11.87 -10.74
C SER A 74 -4.48 -11.85 -9.21
N ALA A 75 -3.53 -11.24 -8.50
CA ALA A 75 -3.57 -11.17 -7.05
C ALA A 75 -4.57 -10.09 -6.60
N SER A 76 -5.25 -10.34 -5.48
CA SER A 76 -6.05 -9.32 -4.82
C SER A 76 -5.14 -8.26 -4.17
N PRO A 77 -5.54 -6.98 -4.17
CA PRO A 77 -4.80 -5.96 -3.44
C PRO A 77 -4.82 -6.26 -1.95
N ILE A 78 -3.76 -5.86 -1.28
CA ILE A 78 -3.53 -6.03 0.15
C ILE A 78 -3.14 -4.69 0.78
N VAL A 79 -3.12 -4.64 2.10
CA VAL A 79 -2.51 -3.52 2.83
C VAL A 79 -1.00 -3.66 2.74
N LEU A 80 -0.34 -2.67 2.11
CA LEU A 80 1.11 -2.59 1.95
C LEU A 80 1.78 -1.84 3.10
N GLY A 81 1.05 -0.99 3.82
CA GLY A 81 1.55 -0.25 4.97
C GLY A 81 0.89 1.12 5.11
N LEU A 82 1.68 2.16 5.36
CA LEU A 82 1.21 3.48 5.76
C LEU A 82 1.78 4.62 4.92
N TRP A 83 0.93 5.60 4.65
CA TRP A 83 1.30 6.90 4.12
C TRP A 83 1.18 7.96 5.22
N VAL A 84 2.26 8.71 5.46
CA VAL A 84 2.32 9.78 6.45
C VAL A 84 2.82 11.08 5.78
N PRO A 85 1.92 12.02 5.43
CA PRO A 85 2.32 13.31 4.91
C PRO A 85 3.04 14.12 5.99
N HIS A 86 4.14 14.79 5.63
CA HIS A 86 5.05 15.48 6.54
C HIS A 86 4.36 16.54 7.41
N ASN A 87 3.32 17.20 6.89
CA ASN A 87 2.59 18.27 7.57
C ASN A 87 1.65 17.82 8.70
N LYS A 88 1.58 16.52 9.01
CA LYS A 88 0.78 16.03 10.15
C LYS A 88 1.71 15.45 11.21
N LYS A 89 1.62 16.03 12.42
CA LYS A 89 2.23 15.49 13.65
C LYS A 89 2.05 13.98 13.66
N GLU A 90 3.18 13.28 13.78
CA GLU A 90 3.31 11.83 13.84
C GLU A 90 1.99 11.15 14.19
N VAL A 91 1.41 10.46 13.20
CA VAL A 91 0.37 9.47 13.49
C VAL A 91 1.04 8.52 14.48
N ALA A 92 0.53 8.53 15.72
CA ALA A 92 1.09 7.83 16.87
C ALA A 92 1.63 6.44 16.47
N PRO A 93 2.74 5.98 17.07
CA PRO A 93 3.42 4.75 16.66
C PRO A 93 2.41 3.61 16.63
N PHE A 94 1.97 3.25 15.42
CA PHE A 94 0.89 2.29 15.29
C PHE A 94 1.41 0.95 15.74
N ALA A 95 0.68 0.34 16.67
CA ALA A 95 0.91 -0.98 17.25
C ALA A 95 0.66 -2.12 16.22
N GLY A 96 1.12 -1.95 14.98
CA GLY A 96 0.97 -2.88 13.86
C GLY A 96 2.18 -3.77 13.63
N ALA A 97 3.22 -3.69 14.48
CA ALA A 97 4.41 -4.55 14.38
C ALA A 97 4.04 -6.06 14.37
N SER A 98 2.91 -6.41 14.99
CA SER A 98 2.33 -7.76 15.06
C SER A 98 1.39 -8.13 13.90
N GLN A 99 1.09 -7.21 12.96
CA GLN A 99 0.15 -7.42 11.85
C GLN A 99 0.82 -7.60 10.47
N ARG A 100 2.09 -8.02 10.45
CA ARG A 100 2.87 -8.33 9.23
C ARG A 100 2.40 -9.63 8.57
N GLU A 101 1.17 -9.64 8.04
CA GLU A 101 0.58 -10.83 7.41
C GLU A 101 1.05 -11.03 5.95
N SER A 102 1.72 -10.06 5.34
CA SER A 102 1.99 -10.00 3.90
C SER A 102 3.48 -10.00 3.49
N GLY A 103 4.39 -10.29 4.42
CA GLY A 103 5.84 -10.37 4.17
C GLY A 103 6.55 -9.02 3.98
N ILE A 104 5.83 -7.93 3.66
CA ILE A 104 6.36 -6.57 3.52
C ILE A 104 5.43 -5.57 4.21
N TRP A 105 6.01 -4.57 4.88
CA TRP A 105 5.30 -3.40 5.43
C TRP A 105 6.08 -2.13 5.11
N ILE A 106 5.45 -1.19 4.39
CA ILE A 106 6.08 0.03 3.88
C ILE A 106 5.53 1.23 4.64
N THR A 107 6.41 2.07 5.19
CA THR A 107 6.05 3.39 5.69
C THR A 107 6.60 4.43 4.73
N MET A 108 5.73 5.19 4.08
CA MET A 108 6.09 6.25 3.15
C MET A 108 5.81 7.62 3.77
N THR A 109 6.73 8.57 3.52
CA THR A 109 6.62 9.96 3.94
C THR A 109 6.86 10.88 2.75
N SER A 110 6.17 12.02 2.70
CA SER A 110 6.47 13.06 1.73
C SER A 110 7.80 13.72 2.09
N ARG A 111 8.66 13.96 1.10
CA ARG A 111 9.81 14.84 1.29
C ARG A 111 9.32 16.28 1.31
N ASP A 112 9.92 17.13 2.16
CA ASP A 112 9.76 18.56 1.98
C ASP A 112 10.37 18.93 0.62
N ASP A 113 9.57 19.55 -0.25
CA ASP A 113 10.14 20.49 -1.20
C ASP A 113 10.56 21.68 -0.36
N ASP A 114 11.79 21.65 0.15
CA ASP A 114 12.51 22.85 0.53
C ASP A 114 12.56 23.73 -0.73
N GLY A 115 11.57 24.61 -0.86
CA GLY A 115 11.45 25.53 -1.98
C GLY A 115 12.79 26.25 -2.20
N GLN A 116 13.43 25.94 -3.32
CA GLN A 116 14.49 26.76 -3.90
C GLN A 116 13.89 27.98 -4.59
#